data_AF-A0A9P6ACJ7-F1
#
_entry.id   AF-A0A9P6ACJ7-F1
#
_cell.length_a   1.000
_cell.length_b   1.000
_cell.length_c   1.000
_cell.angle_alpha   90.00
_cell.angle_beta   90.00
_cell.angle_gamma   90.00
#
_symmetry.space_group_name_H-M   'P 1'
#
loop_
_entity.id
_entity.type
_entity.pdbx_description
1 polymer ?
#
loop_
_entity_poly.entity_id
_entity_poly.type
_entity_poly.pdbx_seq_one_letter_code
_entity_poly.pdbx_strand_id
1 'polypeptide(L)'
;MERLKHSVDILLFNPPYVPTSISEASAAQDVSGGVGIASAWAGGMDGMEVTNQFLAFVDVTFPLLLRPSLDWPAGSPGLFYLVAVAPNNISDITTRMKDSYGLKSHIVLERRAGREHLFVIRFARPESA
;
A
#
# COMPACT_ATOMS: atom_id res chain seq x y z
N MET A 1 -15.19 -11.16 0.07
CA MET A 1 -13.72 -11.17 -0.13
C MET A 1 -13.12 -12.56 -0.25
N GLU A 2 -13.87 -13.64 -0.02
CA GLU A 2 -13.38 -15.03 -0.09
C GLU A 2 -12.70 -15.40 -1.43
N ARG A 3 -13.17 -14.86 -2.56
CA ARG A 3 -12.58 -15.14 -3.88
C ARG A 3 -11.08 -14.79 -3.96
N LEU A 4 -10.66 -13.69 -3.31
CA LEU A 4 -9.28 -13.20 -3.41
C LEU A 4 -8.38 -13.70 -2.28
N LYS A 5 -8.94 -14.46 -1.35
CA LYS A 5 -8.20 -14.97 -0.20
C LYS A 5 -7.04 -15.86 -0.67
N HIS A 6 -5.82 -15.52 -0.28
CA HIS A 6 -4.58 -16.23 -0.55
C HIS A 6 -4.27 -16.46 -2.04
N SER A 7 -4.81 -15.60 -2.90
CA SER A 7 -4.74 -15.77 -4.36
C SER A 7 -4.04 -14.62 -5.07
N VAL A 8 -3.58 -13.61 -4.31
CA VAL A 8 -2.92 -12.44 -4.89
C VAL A 8 -1.41 -12.65 -4.88
N ASP A 9 -0.87 -12.86 -6.08
CA ASP A 9 0.58 -12.99 -6.31
C ASP A 9 1.28 -11.64 -6.23
N ILE A 10 0.65 -10.61 -6.83
CA ILE A 10 1.16 -9.25 -6.89
C ILE A 10 0.01 -8.29 -6.59
N LEU A 11 0.21 -7.45 -5.58
CA LEU A 11 -0.63 -6.32 -5.26
C LEU A 11 0.17 -5.04 -5.52
N LEU A 12 -0.42 -4.07 -6.21
CA LEU A 12 0.22 -2.80 -6.53
C LEU A 12 -0.67 -1.69 -6.02
N PHE A 13 -0.08 -0.70 -5.36
CA PHE A 13 -0.78 0.52 -5.03
C PHE A 13 0.12 1.73 -5.23
N ASN A 14 -0.24 2.56 -6.20
CA ASN A 14 0.26 3.91 -6.35
C ASN A 14 -0.83 4.85 -5.83
N PRO A 15 -0.86 5.16 -4.53
CA PRO A 15 -1.97 5.88 -3.92
C PRO A 15 -2.02 7.34 -4.36
N PRO A 16 -3.15 8.04 -4.16
CA PRO A 16 -3.15 9.49 -4.12
C PRO A 16 -2.32 9.96 -2.92
N TYR A 17 -1.07 10.36 -3.17
CA TYR A 17 -0.11 10.73 -2.12
C TYR A 17 0.11 12.24 -1.97
N VAL A 18 -0.66 13.06 -2.67
CA VAL A 18 -0.52 14.53 -2.58
C VAL A 18 -1.28 15.02 -1.34
N PRO A 19 -0.63 15.78 -0.44
CA PRO A 19 -1.31 16.36 0.71
C PRO A 19 -2.44 17.32 0.30
N THR A 20 -3.62 17.09 0.85
CA THR A 20 -4.82 17.92 0.67
C THR A 20 -5.56 18.06 1.99
N SER A 21 -6.67 18.82 2.02
CA SER A 21 -7.58 18.72 3.16
C SER A 21 -8.25 17.34 3.22
N ILE A 22 -8.63 16.89 4.42
CA ILE A 22 -9.42 15.65 4.59
C ILE A 22 -10.73 15.76 3.80
N SER A 23 -11.41 16.90 3.85
CA SER A 23 -12.66 17.13 3.11
C SER A 23 -12.48 17.01 1.59
N GLU A 24 -11.36 17.50 1.06
CA GLU A 24 -11.05 17.39 -0.37
C GLU A 24 -10.77 15.95 -0.76
N ALA A 25 -10.00 15.21 0.03
CA ALA A 25 -9.76 13.79 -0.23
C ALA A 25 -11.07 12.99 -0.18
N SER A 26 -11.90 13.21 0.85
CA SER A 26 -13.20 12.55 0.97
C SER A 26 -14.12 12.87 -0.21
N ALA A 27 -14.19 14.13 -0.64
CA ALA A 27 -14.97 14.53 -1.81
C ALA A 27 -14.39 13.95 -3.11
N ALA A 28 -13.07 13.85 -3.23
CA ALA A 28 -12.41 13.25 -4.39
C ALA A 28 -12.67 11.74 -4.50
N GLN A 29 -12.82 11.04 -3.37
CA GLN A 29 -13.14 9.62 -3.33
C GLN A 29 -14.66 9.33 -3.39
N ASP A 30 -15.52 10.34 -3.38
CA ASP A 30 -16.95 10.17 -3.58
C ASP A 30 -17.26 9.87 -5.05
N VAL A 31 -17.67 8.63 -5.31
CA VAL A 31 -17.98 8.13 -6.67
C VAL A 31 -19.47 8.23 -7.03
N SER A 32 -20.32 8.78 -6.15
CA SER A 32 -21.76 8.90 -6.40
C SER A 32 -22.08 9.75 -7.64
N GLY A 33 -21.21 10.71 -7.98
CA GLY A 33 -21.26 11.52 -9.19
C GLY A 33 -20.34 11.04 -10.32
N GLY A 34 -19.73 9.86 -10.20
CA GLY A 34 -18.66 9.37 -11.07
C GLY A 34 -17.25 9.66 -10.53
N VAL A 35 -16.23 9.02 -11.11
CA VAL A 35 -14.84 9.15 -10.65
C VAL A 35 -14.23 10.45 -11.17
N GLY A 36 -14.01 11.42 -10.28
CA GLY A 36 -13.31 12.66 -10.59
C GLY A 36 -11.79 12.47 -10.69
N ILE A 37 -11.12 13.30 -11.49
CA ILE A 37 -9.65 13.23 -11.68
C ILE A 37 -8.87 13.46 -10.37
N ALA A 38 -9.47 14.20 -9.43
CA ALA A 38 -8.89 14.45 -8.10
C ALA A 38 -8.63 13.18 -7.29
N SER A 39 -9.37 12.10 -7.55
CA SER A 39 -9.18 10.80 -6.89
C SER A 39 -7.78 10.20 -7.12
N ALA A 40 -7.09 10.64 -8.18
CA ALA A 40 -5.75 10.18 -8.53
C ALA A 40 -4.63 10.81 -7.68
N TRP A 41 -4.87 11.95 -7.01
CA TRP A 41 -3.82 12.63 -6.23
C TRP A 41 -4.23 13.01 -4.81
N ALA A 42 -5.50 13.33 -4.54
CA ALA A 42 -5.95 13.90 -3.27
C ALA A 42 -5.84 12.88 -2.12
N GLY A 43 -4.74 12.96 -1.38
CA GLY A 43 -4.35 11.99 -0.35
C GLY A 43 -4.74 12.38 1.06
N GLY A 44 -5.33 13.56 1.27
CA GLY A 44 -5.74 14.06 2.59
C GLY A 44 -4.55 14.50 3.43
N MET A 45 -4.67 14.37 4.75
CA MET A 45 -3.64 14.81 5.69
C MET A 45 -2.31 14.10 5.40
N ASP A 46 -1.25 14.90 5.18
CA ASP A 46 0.09 14.44 4.80
C ASP A 46 0.14 13.52 3.56
N GLY A 47 -0.93 13.51 2.76
CA GLY A 47 -1.08 12.62 1.60
C GLY A 47 -1.28 11.15 1.97
N MET A 48 -1.68 10.85 3.21
CA MET A 48 -1.71 9.51 3.76
C MET A 48 -3.08 9.03 4.20
N GLU A 49 -4.13 9.83 4.15
CA GLU A 49 -5.48 9.45 4.58
C GLU A 49 -5.98 8.22 3.82
N VAL A 50 -5.94 8.27 2.48
CA VAL A 50 -6.38 7.16 1.62
C VAL A 50 -5.47 5.94 1.78
N THR A 51 -4.15 6.17 1.84
CA THR A 51 -3.16 5.10 2.04
C THR A 51 -3.37 4.41 3.38
N ASN A 52 -3.62 5.17 4.45
CA ASN A 52 -3.85 4.64 5.79
C ASN A 52 -5.17 3.90 5.89
N GLN A 53 -6.23 4.35 5.22
CA GLN A 53 -7.48 3.59 5.15
C GLN A 53 -7.30 2.27 4.39
N PHE A 54 -6.59 2.31 3.25
CA PHE A 54 -6.24 1.09 2.53
C PHE A 54 -5.47 0.15 3.45
N LEU A 55 -4.33 0.60 3.98
CA LEU A 55 -3.51 -0.18 4.90
C LEU A 55 -4.35 -0.69 6.08
N ALA A 56 -5.15 0.13 6.75
CA ALA A 56 -6.05 -0.27 7.86
C ALA A 56 -7.09 -1.35 7.49
N PHE A 57 -7.72 -1.24 6.34
CA PHE A 57 -8.65 -2.27 5.85
C PHE A 57 -7.91 -3.57 5.52
N VAL A 58 -6.72 -3.38 5.01
CA VAL A 58 -5.73 -4.37 4.67
C VAL A 58 -5.08 -4.94 5.95
N ASP A 59 -5.10 -4.26 7.09
CA ASP A 59 -4.52 -4.76 8.33
C ASP A 59 -5.20 -6.06 8.79
N VAL A 60 -6.51 -6.19 8.55
CA VAL A 60 -7.27 -7.42 8.81
C VAL A 60 -7.20 -8.42 7.64
N THR A 61 -7.07 -7.91 6.41
CA THR A 61 -7.34 -8.70 5.19
C THR A 61 -6.12 -8.96 4.31
N PHE A 62 -5.10 -8.12 4.32
CA PHE A 62 -3.86 -8.27 3.54
C PHE A 62 -3.17 -9.60 3.74
N PRO A 63 -2.98 -10.05 5.01
CA PRO A 63 -2.36 -11.34 5.22
C PRO A 63 -3.22 -12.40 4.53
N LEU A 64 -4.53 -12.20 4.55
CA LEU A 64 -5.49 -13.07 3.89
C LEU A 64 -5.55 -12.89 2.37
N LEU A 65 -5.04 -11.82 1.76
CA LEU A 65 -5.06 -11.62 0.30
C LEU A 65 -3.83 -12.23 -0.38
N LEU A 66 -2.64 -11.90 0.12
CA LEU A 66 -1.40 -12.34 -0.51
C LEU A 66 -1.28 -13.86 -0.42
N ARG A 67 -0.88 -14.48 -1.53
CA ARG A 67 -0.61 -15.92 -1.52
C ARG A 67 0.45 -16.22 -0.45
N PRO A 68 0.23 -17.22 0.42
CA PRO A 68 1.26 -17.69 1.33
C PRO A 68 2.38 -18.34 0.54
N SER A 69 3.56 -18.42 1.17
CA SER A 69 4.64 -19.28 0.68
C SER A 69 4.29 -20.72 1.04
N LEU A 70 3.44 -21.37 0.26
CA LEU A 70 3.15 -22.80 0.39
C LEU A 70 3.53 -23.50 -0.92
N ASP A 71 4.13 -24.67 -0.77
CA ASP A 71 4.64 -25.62 -1.77
C ASP A 71 6.06 -25.38 -2.32
N TRP A 72 6.99 -26.12 -1.72
CA TRP A 72 8.25 -26.55 -2.32
C TRP A 72 7.99 -27.34 -3.63
N PRO A 73 8.80 -27.18 -4.69
CA PRO A 73 10.08 -26.47 -4.75
C PRO A 73 10.00 -25.06 -5.36
N ALA A 74 8.81 -24.47 -5.55
CA ALA A 74 8.63 -23.28 -6.41
C ALA A 74 7.79 -22.12 -5.82
N GLY A 75 7.21 -22.25 -4.63
CA GLY A 75 6.32 -21.25 -4.07
C GLY A 75 7.04 -19.99 -3.59
N SER A 76 7.02 -18.91 -4.37
CA SER A 76 7.38 -17.56 -3.89
C SER A 76 6.17 -16.92 -3.19
N PRO A 77 6.33 -16.20 -2.06
CA PRO A 77 5.21 -15.50 -1.43
C PRO A 77 4.60 -14.44 -2.36
N GLY A 78 3.36 -14.06 -2.08
CA GLY A 78 2.74 -12.89 -2.72
C GLY A 78 3.49 -11.62 -2.33
N LEU A 79 3.55 -10.68 -3.27
CA LEU A 79 4.27 -9.41 -3.11
C LEU A 79 3.29 -8.24 -3.17
N PHE A 80 3.57 -7.22 -2.38
CA PHE A 80 2.89 -5.94 -2.46
C PHE A 80 3.88 -4.82 -2.71
N TYR A 81 3.55 -3.91 -3.63
CA TYR A 81 4.35 -2.73 -3.88
C TYR A 81 3.51 -1.47 -3.61
N LEU A 82 4.05 -0.61 -2.75
CA LEU A 82 3.49 0.69 -2.43
C LEU A 82 4.42 1.79 -2.96
N VAL A 83 3.86 2.75 -3.69
CA VAL A 83 4.55 4.02 -3.95
C VAL A 83 4.34 4.95 -2.76
N ALA A 84 5.40 5.57 -2.29
CA ALA A 84 5.38 6.57 -1.23
C ALA A 84 6.29 7.75 -1.59
N VAL A 85 6.03 8.91 -1.01
CA VAL A 85 6.90 10.09 -1.06
C VAL A 85 7.64 10.28 0.27
N ALA A 86 8.78 11.00 0.24
CA ALA A 86 9.59 11.25 1.44
C ALA A 86 8.81 11.75 2.67
N PRO A 87 7.79 12.63 2.54
CA PRO A 87 6.97 13.06 3.68
C PRO A 87 6.11 11.96 4.33
N ASN A 88 5.86 10.83 3.66
CA ASN A 88 4.94 9.79 4.16
C ASN A 88 5.48 8.94 5.32
N ASN A 89 6.65 9.29 5.90
CA ASN A 89 7.30 8.56 6.99
C ASN A 89 7.40 7.04 6.72
N ILE A 90 8.29 6.66 5.80
CA ILE A 90 8.47 5.27 5.37
C ILE A 90 8.83 4.34 6.53
N SER A 91 9.57 4.83 7.52
CA SER A 91 9.92 4.04 8.71
C SER A 91 8.69 3.64 9.51
N ASP A 92 7.72 4.54 9.66
CA ASP A 92 6.46 4.24 10.33
C ASP A 92 5.63 3.21 9.55
N ILE A 93 5.47 3.41 8.25
CA ILE A 93 4.76 2.46 7.38
C ILE A 93 5.38 1.07 7.51
N THR A 94 6.69 0.96 7.34
CA THR A 94 7.39 -0.34 7.39
C THR A 94 7.33 -1.00 8.77
N THR A 95 7.46 -0.22 9.84
CA THR A 95 7.35 -0.72 11.22
C THR A 95 5.95 -1.22 11.51
N ARG A 96 4.92 -0.43 11.20
CA ARG A 96 3.52 -0.83 11.37
C ARG A 96 3.18 -2.11 10.60
N MET A 97 3.58 -2.19 9.33
CA MET A 97 3.30 -3.37 8.50
C MET A 97 4.01 -4.63 9.01
N LYS A 98 5.20 -4.48 9.61
CA LYS A 98 5.93 -5.57 10.25
C LYS A 98 5.27 -5.99 11.57
N ASP A 99 5.01 -5.04 12.46
CA ASP A 99 4.57 -5.34 13.83
C ASP A 99 3.14 -5.86 13.87
N SER A 100 2.29 -5.37 12.96
CA SER A 100 0.88 -5.76 12.94
C SER A 100 0.57 -6.92 11.99
N TYR A 101 1.37 -7.16 10.92
CA TYR A 101 1.10 -8.22 9.92
C TYR A 101 2.25 -9.20 9.68
N GLY A 102 3.40 -9.00 10.32
CA GLY A 102 4.59 -9.79 10.11
C GLY A 102 5.22 -9.61 8.73
N LEU A 103 4.86 -8.57 7.97
CA LEU A 103 5.35 -8.37 6.61
C LEU A 103 6.74 -7.74 6.61
N LYS A 104 7.69 -8.39 5.95
CA LYS A 104 9.01 -7.82 5.71
C LYS A 104 8.92 -6.82 4.57
N SER A 105 9.54 -5.65 4.76
CA SER A 105 9.55 -4.57 3.79
C SER A 105 10.95 -4.25 3.28
N HIS A 106 11.06 -3.92 2.00
CA HIS A 106 12.30 -3.45 1.37
C HIS A 106 12.00 -2.29 0.42
N ILE A 107 12.78 -1.22 0.46
CA ILE A 107 12.77 -0.19 -0.58
C ILE A 107 13.48 -0.79 -1.80
N VAL A 108 12.74 -1.04 -2.88
CA VAL A 108 13.28 -1.66 -4.10
C VAL A 108 13.66 -0.63 -5.16
N LEU A 109 13.13 0.58 -5.06
CA LEU A 109 13.48 1.70 -5.91
C LEU A 109 13.31 3.01 -5.14
N GLU A 110 14.23 3.93 -5.38
CA GLU A 110 14.20 5.30 -4.88
C GLU A 110 14.57 6.22 -6.03
N ARG A 111 13.79 7.28 -6.24
CA ARG A 111 14.03 8.22 -7.34
C ARG A 111 13.51 9.60 -7.00
N ARG A 112 14.27 10.62 -7.38
CA ARG A 112 13.78 12.00 -7.42
C ARG A 112 13.19 12.33 -8.79
N ALA A 113 11.95 12.81 -8.81
CA ALA A 113 11.27 13.27 -10.03
C ALA A 113 10.69 14.67 -9.77
N GLY A 114 11.27 15.68 -10.41
CA GLY A 114 10.95 17.07 -10.10
C GLY A 114 11.19 17.38 -8.62
N ARG A 115 10.14 17.88 -7.93
CA ARG A 115 10.21 18.21 -6.50
C ARG A 115 9.90 17.03 -5.59
N GLU A 116 9.47 15.90 -6.15
CA GLU A 116 9.07 14.72 -5.40
C GLU A 116 10.24 13.76 -5.23
N HIS A 117 10.39 13.25 -4.01
CA HIS A 117 11.30 12.15 -3.72
C HIS A 117 10.46 10.91 -3.45
N LEU A 118 10.48 9.97 -4.41
CA LEU A 118 9.60 8.81 -4.50
C LEU A 118 10.34 7.53 -4.12
N PHE A 119 9.59 6.63 -3.51
CA PHE A 119 10.05 5.32 -3.07
C PHE A 119 9.05 4.27 -3.52
N VAL A 120 9.56 3.10 -3.90
CA VAL A 120 8.75 1.89 -4.09
C VAL A 120 9.11 0.92 -2.99
N ILE A 121 8.16 0.66 -2.10
CA ILE A 121 8.31 -0.25 -0.96
C ILE A 121 7.68 -1.58 -1.33
N ARG A 122 8.47 -2.65 -1.31
CA ARG A 122 8.00 -4.02 -1.49
C ARG A 122 7.77 -4.67 -0.12
N PHE A 123 6.59 -5.23 0.09
CA PHE A 123 6.24 -6.05 1.24
C PHE A 123 6.06 -7.50 0.82
N ALA A 124 6.49 -8.42 1.67
CA ALA A 124 6.31 -9.86 1.48
C ALA A 124 6.14 -10.55 2.83
N ARG A 125 5.46 -11.69 2.82
CA ARG A 125 5.49 -12.59 3.98
C ARG A 125 6.91 -13.13 4.15
N PRO A 126 7.40 -13.31 5.40
CA PRO A 126 8.63 -14.05 5.62
C PRO A 126 8.45 -15.47 5.08
N GLU A 127 9.48 -16.02 4.46
CA GLU A 127 9.57 -17.47 4.29
C GLU A 127 9.55 -18.10 5.69
N SER A 128 8.72 -19.11 5.88
CA SER A 128 8.78 -19.96 7.06
C SER A 128 10.16 -20.61 7.10
N ALA A 129 10.87 -20.45 8.21
CA ALA A 129 12.11 -21.18 8.47
C ALA A 129 11.84 -22.68 8.66
#